data_AF-I7KJY1-F1
#
_entry.id   AF-I7KJY1-F1
#
_cell.length_a   1.000
_cell.length_b   1.000
_cell.length_c   1.000
_cell.angle_alpha   90.00
_cell.angle_beta   90.00
_cell.angle_gamma   90.00
#
_symmetry.space_group_name_H-M   'P 1'
#
loop_
_entity.id
_entity.type
_entity.pdbx_description
1 polymer ?
#
loop_
_entity_poly.entity_id
_entity_poly.type
_entity_poly.pdbx_seq_one_letter_code
_entity_poly.pdbx_strand_id
1 'polypeptide(L)'
;MASSTSDPDKLGRDIAAYVNGSEPTSEADGSQSDAQRELAAERIEKYKPSTGKRVAAWAAVAVGVLTLISPALAFVSLADTVGGTLVSAAILIPGGYWLYRDGQDRGRITEWAEANERYERAYRHLNAAERQLFAEPSAELPLLPKRYWPIVWVIVAALVLIGGTVMDAGAGA
;
A
#
# COMPACT_ATOMS: atom_id res chain seq x y z
N MET A 1 -18.08 -22.31 0.72
CA MET A 1 -17.48 -20.96 0.72
C MET A 1 -15.97 -21.12 0.57
N ALA A 2 -15.48 -21.12 -0.66
CA ALA A 2 -14.04 -21.18 -0.90
C ALA A 2 -13.48 -19.78 -0.62
N SER A 3 -12.74 -19.63 0.48
CA SER A 3 -11.90 -18.48 0.69
C SER A 3 -10.81 -18.55 -0.38
N SER A 4 -11.04 -17.86 -1.49
CA SER A 4 -10.00 -17.55 -2.48
C SER A 4 -9.00 -16.65 -1.75
N THR A 5 -8.08 -17.28 -1.02
CA THR A 5 -6.92 -16.60 -0.43
C THR A 5 -6.25 -15.85 -1.57
N SER A 6 -6.34 -14.53 -1.53
CA SER A 6 -5.75 -13.63 -2.51
C SER A 6 -4.25 -13.91 -2.55
N ASP A 7 -3.83 -14.79 -3.45
CA ASP A 7 -2.43 -15.01 -3.74
C ASP A 7 -1.90 -13.66 -4.25
N PRO A 8 -1.05 -12.96 -3.46
CA PRO A 8 -0.55 -11.64 -3.84
C PRO A 8 0.25 -11.71 -5.15
N ASP A 9 0.81 -12.88 -5.47
CA ASP A 9 1.55 -13.11 -6.71
C ASP A 9 0.61 -13.35 -7.89
N LYS A 10 -0.61 -13.79 -7.65
CA LYS A 10 -1.66 -13.87 -8.69
C LYS A 10 -2.11 -12.46 -9.09
N LEU A 11 -2.41 -11.59 -8.13
CA LEU A 11 -2.82 -10.21 -8.39
C LEU A 11 -1.78 -9.46 -9.25
N GLY A 12 -0.50 -9.63 -8.93
CA GLY A 12 0.58 -9.03 -9.70
C GLY A 12 0.75 -9.61 -11.11
N ARG A 13 0.38 -10.87 -11.34
CA ARG A 13 0.37 -11.50 -12.67
C ARG A 13 -0.82 -11.05 -13.52
N ASP A 14 -2.01 -10.96 -12.92
CA ASP A 14 -3.23 -10.55 -13.60
C ASP A 14 -3.11 -9.11 -14.10
N ILE A 15 -2.52 -8.21 -13.31
CA ILE A 15 -2.24 -6.83 -13.75
C ILE A 15 -1.20 -6.80 -14.87
N ALA A 16 -0.13 -7.58 -14.77
CA ALA A 16 0.90 -7.62 -15.83
C ALA A 16 0.34 -8.17 -17.15
N ALA A 17 -0.55 -9.16 -17.09
CA ALA A 17 -1.26 -9.68 -18.25
C ALA A 17 -2.19 -8.63 -18.85
N TYR A 18 -2.90 -7.84 -18.03
CA TYR A 18 -3.75 -6.76 -18.48
C TYR A 18 -2.97 -5.63 -19.18
N VAL A 19 -1.84 -5.22 -18.59
CA VAL A 19 -0.94 -4.20 -19.17
C VAL A 19 -0.37 -4.64 -20.52
N ASN A 20 -0.06 -5.93 -20.68
CA ASN A 20 0.52 -6.47 -21.92
C ASN A 20 -0.53 -6.87 -22.98
N GLY A 21 -1.80 -7.06 -22.59
CA GLY A 21 -2.84 -7.67 -23.44
C GLY A 21 -3.89 -6.71 -24.01
N SER A 22 -3.85 -5.42 -23.69
CA SER A 22 -4.82 -4.44 -24.17
C SER A 22 -4.28 -3.70 -25.40
N GLU A 23 -4.71 -4.11 -26.60
CA GLU A 23 -4.47 -3.33 -27.83
C GLU A 23 -5.27 -2.01 -27.79
N PRO A 24 -4.69 -0.87 -28.19
CA PRO A 24 -5.37 0.41 -28.20
C PRO A 24 -6.41 0.45 -29.34
N THR A 25 -7.69 0.35 -28.99
CA THR A 25 -8.78 0.57 -29.95
C THR A 25 -9.33 1.99 -29.78
N SER A 26 -9.34 2.75 -30.90
CA SER A 26 -10.02 4.04 -31.15
C SER A 26 -9.24 5.34 -30.90
N GLU A 27 -8.93 6.04 -32.01
CA GLU A 27 -7.98 7.17 -32.16
C GLU A 27 -8.48 8.56 -31.71
N ALA A 28 -9.63 8.72 -31.03
CA ALA A 28 -10.20 10.06 -30.82
C ALA A 28 -9.90 10.75 -29.47
N ASP A 29 -9.45 10.01 -28.44
CA ASP A 29 -9.12 10.54 -27.09
C ASP A 29 -7.87 9.86 -26.46
N GLY A 30 -7.09 9.15 -27.27
CA GLY A 30 -6.05 8.21 -26.80
C GLY A 30 -4.90 8.83 -26.01
N SER A 31 -4.56 10.10 -26.23
CA SER A 31 -3.37 10.71 -25.58
C SER A 31 -3.49 10.84 -24.06
N GLN A 32 -4.69 11.07 -23.52
CA GLN A 32 -4.90 11.19 -22.07
C GLN A 32 -5.03 9.81 -21.42
N SER A 33 -5.69 8.86 -22.07
CA SER A 33 -5.80 7.49 -21.57
C SER A 33 -4.45 6.78 -21.54
N ASP A 34 -3.61 7.00 -22.54
CA ASP A 34 -2.29 6.36 -22.64
C ASP A 34 -1.35 6.88 -21.56
N ALA A 35 -1.33 8.20 -21.32
CA ALA A 35 -0.55 8.79 -20.24
C ALA A 35 -1.01 8.30 -18.86
N GLN A 36 -2.32 8.14 -18.64
CA GLN A 36 -2.84 7.61 -17.38
C GLN A 36 -2.51 6.12 -17.19
N ARG A 37 -2.57 5.31 -18.26
CA ARG A 37 -2.18 3.90 -18.25
C ARG A 37 -0.70 3.73 -17.93
N GLU A 38 0.16 4.53 -18.54
CA GLU A 38 1.60 4.53 -18.25
C GLU A 38 1.87 4.87 -16.78
N LEU A 39 1.25 5.94 -16.27
CA LEU A 39 1.39 6.34 -14.86
C LEU A 39 0.82 5.28 -13.89
N ALA A 40 -0.27 4.61 -14.26
CA ALA A 40 -0.84 3.55 -13.45
C ALA A 40 0.07 2.31 -13.42
N ALA A 41 0.60 1.90 -14.58
CA ALA A 41 1.55 0.80 -14.70
C ALA A 41 2.83 1.07 -13.90
N GLU A 42 3.41 2.27 -14.04
CA GLU A 42 4.61 2.70 -13.29
C GLU A 42 4.35 2.62 -11.77
N ARG A 43 3.19 3.12 -11.31
CA ARG A 43 2.84 3.08 -9.88
C ARG A 43 2.65 1.66 -9.38
N ILE A 44 2.01 0.80 -10.15
CA ILE A 44 1.78 -0.59 -9.75
C ILE A 44 3.12 -1.34 -9.65
N GLU A 45 4.03 -1.12 -10.60
CA GLU A 45 5.38 -1.70 -10.53
C GLU A 45 6.14 -1.19 -9.30
N LYS A 46 6.15 0.12 -9.10
CA LYS A 46 6.86 0.78 -7.99
C LYS A 46 6.33 0.36 -6.62
N TYR A 47 5.01 0.26 -6.49
CA TYR A 47 4.34 -0.10 -5.24
C TYR A 47 4.06 -1.59 -5.11
N LYS A 48 4.54 -2.42 -6.05
CA LYS A 48 4.35 -3.86 -6.01
C LYS A 48 4.77 -4.40 -4.64
N PRO A 49 3.84 -5.00 -3.88
CA PRO A 49 4.19 -5.62 -2.62
C PRO A 49 5.05 -6.83 -2.92
N SER A 50 6.33 -6.76 -2.57
CA SER A 50 7.18 -7.95 -2.57
C SER A 50 7.09 -8.61 -1.20
N THR A 51 7.18 -9.94 -1.19
CA THR A 51 7.20 -10.73 0.05
C THR A 51 8.28 -10.23 1.01
N GLY A 52 9.45 -9.83 0.48
CA GLY A 52 10.52 -9.22 1.27
C GLY A 52 10.13 -7.90 1.95
N LYS A 53 9.47 -6.97 1.24
CA LYS A 53 9.00 -5.70 1.82
C LYS A 53 7.97 -5.94 2.93
N ARG A 54 7.09 -6.94 2.74
CA ARG A 54 6.09 -7.33 3.73
C ARG A 54 6.73 -7.92 4.99
N VAL A 55 7.69 -8.83 4.83
CA VAL A 55 8.43 -9.42 5.97
C VAL A 55 9.20 -8.33 6.71
N ALA A 56 9.86 -7.42 6.01
CA ALA A 56 10.57 -6.29 6.63
C ALA A 56 9.62 -5.37 7.42
N ALA A 57 8.43 -5.07 6.88
CA ALA A 57 7.44 -4.27 7.58
C ALA A 57 6.94 -4.95 8.86
N TRP A 58 6.64 -6.26 8.80
CA TRP A 58 6.25 -7.03 9.99
C TRP A 58 7.39 -7.15 11.01
N ALA A 59 8.63 -7.33 10.55
CA ALA A 59 9.79 -7.35 11.42
C ALA A 59 9.99 -5.99 12.13
N ALA A 60 9.85 -4.88 11.42
CA ALA A 60 9.92 -3.54 12.01
C ALA A 60 8.81 -3.33 13.06
N VAL A 61 7.59 -3.79 12.78
CA VAL A 61 6.49 -3.74 13.75
C VAL A 61 6.81 -4.60 14.98
N ALA A 62 7.29 -5.83 14.79
CA ALA A 62 7.67 -6.71 15.90
C ALA A 62 8.76 -6.10 16.78
N VAL A 63 9.81 -5.53 16.18
CA VAL A 63 10.88 -4.82 16.89
C VAL A 63 10.34 -3.60 17.63
N GLY A 64 9.46 -2.81 17.01
CA GLY A 64 8.82 -1.66 17.65
C GLY A 64 7.96 -2.05 18.86
N VAL A 65 7.23 -3.17 18.79
CA VAL A 65 6.44 -3.68 19.92
C VAL A 65 7.35 -4.20 21.04
N LEU A 66 8.39 -4.97 20.69
CA LEU A 66 9.36 -5.49 21.67
C LEU A 66 10.07 -4.36 22.42
N THR A 67 10.49 -3.33 21.69
CA THR A 67 11.13 -2.15 22.30
C THR A 67 10.17 -1.37 23.19
N LEU A 68 8.87 -1.36 22.91
CA LEU A 68 7.87 -0.68 23.75
C LEU A 68 7.62 -1.42 25.08
N ILE A 69 7.76 -2.74 25.09
CA ILE A 69 7.57 -3.57 26.29
C ILE A 69 8.81 -3.51 27.20
N SER A 70 10.00 -3.30 26.65
CA SER A 70 11.25 -3.35 27.41
C SER A 70 11.33 -2.35 28.59
N PRO A 71 10.94 -1.06 28.46
CA PRO A 71 10.93 -0.12 29.58
C PRO A 71 9.93 -0.50 30.67
N ALA A 72 8.76 -1.04 30.28
CA ALA A 72 7.70 -1.40 31.22
C ALA A 72 8.12 -2.53 32.17
N LEU A 73 9.06 -3.39 31.75
CA LEU A 73 9.57 -4.49 32.57
C LEU A 73 10.78 -4.11 33.44
N ALA A 74 11.43 -2.99 33.15
CA ALA A 74 12.74 -2.66 33.70
C ALA A 74 12.73 -1.76 34.96
N PHE A 75 11.55 -1.41 35.52
CA PHE A 75 11.43 -0.45 36.65
C PHE A 75 12.25 0.83 36.45
N VAL A 76 12.24 1.37 35.23
CA VAL A 76 12.99 2.58 34.85
C VAL A 76 12.26 3.86 35.21
N SER A 77 12.96 5.00 35.14
CA SER A 77 12.40 6.31 35.44
C SER A 77 11.23 6.66 34.48
N LEU A 78 10.39 7.61 34.89
CA LEU A 78 9.30 8.11 34.03
C LEU A 78 9.86 8.71 32.72
N ALA A 79 11.02 9.38 32.78
CA ALA A 79 11.69 9.95 31.62
C ALA A 79 12.14 8.86 30.64
N ASP A 80 12.75 7.77 31.13
CA ASP A 80 13.16 6.64 30.30
C ASP A 80 11.97 5.94 29.64
N THR A 81 10.85 5.82 30.38
CA THR A 81 9.63 5.21 29.87
C THR A 81 9.02 6.04 28.73
N VAL A 82 8.92 7.36 28.92
CA VAL A 82 8.39 8.29 27.91
C VAL A 82 9.32 8.35 26.70
N GLY A 83 10.64 8.50 26.90
CA GLY A 83 11.62 8.54 25.84
C GLY A 83 11.67 7.25 25.03
N GLY A 84 11.70 6.10 25.71
CA GLY A 84 11.63 4.78 25.08
C GLY A 84 10.36 4.58 24.27
N THR A 85 9.20 5.04 24.78
CA THR A 85 7.92 4.97 24.05
C THR A 85 7.96 5.78 22.75
N LEU A 86 8.53 7.00 22.80
CA LEU A 86 8.67 7.85 21.62
C LEU A 86 9.59 7.22 20.55
N VAL A 87 10.70 6.62 20.98
CA VAL A 87 11.64 5.91 20.09
C VAL A 87 10.98 4.66 19.50
N SER A 88 10.24 3.88 20.29
CA SER A 88 9.48 2.73 19.79
C SER A 88 8.42 3.14 18.77
N ALA A 89 7.71 4.25 19.02
CA ALA A 89 6.76 4.79 18.06
C ALA A 89 7.44 5.16 16.73
N ALA A 90 8.65 5.72 16.77
CA ALA A 90 9.42 6.05 15.58
C ALA A 90 9.76 4.81 14.71
N ILE A 91 9.90 3.63 15.32
CA ILE A 91 10.12 2.36 14.61
C ILE A 91 8.79 1.78 14.08
N LEU A 92 7.73 1.87 14.87
CA LEU A 92 6.40 1.34 14.51
C LEU A 92 5.76 2.10 13.35
N ILE A 93 5.87 3.43 13.34
CA ILE A 93 5.19 4.30 12.36
C ILE A 93 5.49 3.94 10.90
N PRO A 94 6.76 3.81 10.44
CA PRO A 94 7.02 3.48 9.04
C PRO A 94 6.51 2.09 8.64
N GLY A 95 6.62 1.10 9.54
CA GLY A 95 6.09 -0.25 9.32
C GLY A 95 4.56 -0.28 9.24
N GLY A 96 3.89 0.35 10.21
CA GLY A 96 2.44 0.47 10.25
C GLY A 96 1.87 1.28 9.08
N TYR A 97 2.53 2.38 8.71
CA TYR A 97 2.14 3.18 7.55
C TYR A 97 2.22 2.38 6.25
N TRP A 98 3.29 1.60 6.07
CA TRP A 98 3.42 0.74 4.90
C TRP A 98 2.31 -0.31 4.84
N LEU A 99 2.03 -1.01 5.95
CA LEU A 99 0.99 -2.04 6.03
C LEU A 99 -0.40 -1.47 5.76
N TYR A 100 -0.71 -0.30 6.33
CA TYR A 100 -1.98 0.40 6.11
C TYR A 100 -2.18 0.75 4.62
N ARG A 101 -1.14 1.30 3.98
CA ARG A 101 -1.20 1.64 2.55
C ARG A 101 -1.29 0.40 1.66
N ASP A 102 -0.52 -0.65 1.96
CA ASP A 102 -0.60 -1.93 1.24
C ASP A 102 -2.01 -2.52 1.31
N GLY A 103 -2.68 -2.45 2.46
CA GLY A 103 -4.07 -2.89 2.62
C GLY A 103 -5.05 -2.11 1.73
N GLN A 104 -4.94 -0.78 1.70
CA GLN A 104 -5.79 0.06 0.84
C GLN A 104 -5.53 -0.16 -0.65
N ASP A 105 -4.26 -0.27 -1.04
CA ASP A 105 -3.87 -0.46 -2.42
C ASP A 105 -4.41 -1.81 -2.95
N ARG A 106 -4.32 -2.86 -2.14
CA ARG A 106 -4.91 -4.17 -2.47
C ARG A 106 -6.43 -4.10 -2.59
N GLY A 107 -7.11 -3.41 -1.68
CA GLY A 107 -8.57 -3.25 -1.74
C GLY A 107 -9.01 -2.64 -3.08
N ARG A 108 -8.38 -1.54 -3.49
CA ARG A 108 -8.69 -0.86 -4.75
C ARG A 108 -8.43 -1.73 -5.98
N ILE A 109 -7.33 -2.47 -5.98
CA ILE A 109 -6.99 -3.36 -7.10
C ILE A 109 -7.98 -4.52 -7.17
N THR A 110 -8.34 -5.12 -6.04
CA THR A 110 -9.33 -6.21 -5.99
C THR A 110 -10.71 -5.73 -6.45
N GLU A 111 -11.17 -4.56 -5.97
CA GLU A 111 -12.44 -3.97 -6.41
C GLU A 111 -12.46 -3.72 -7.92
N TRP A 112 -11.37 -3.18 -8.48
CA TRP A 112 -11.23 -3.01 -9.92
C TRP A 112 -11.23 -4.34 -10.68
N ALA A 113 -10.48 -5.34 -10.19
CA ALA A 113 -10.41 -6.66 -10.82
C ALA A 113 -11.78 -7.35 -10.83
N GLU A 114 -12.53 -7.27 -9.73
CA GLU A 114 -13.89 -7.80 -9.65
C GLU A 114 -14.86 -7.06 -10.58
N ALA A 115 -14.76 -5.73 -10.67
CA ALA A 115 -15.59 -4.95 -11.58
C ALA A 115 -15.32 -5.32 -13.04
N ASN A 116 -14.05 -5.50 -13.42
CA ASN A 116 -13.67 -5.91 -14.76
C ASN A 116 -14.14 -7.35 -15.07
N GLU A 117 -13.98 -8.29 -14.13
CA GLU A 117 -14.43 -9.66 -14.33
C GLU A 117 -15.97 -9.76 -14.50
N ARG A 118 -16.72 -8.97 -13.73
CA ARG A 118 -18.19 -8.87 -13.87
C ARG A 118 -18.57 -8.27 -15.22
N TYR A 119 -17.84 -7.25 -15.66
CA TYR A 119 -18.02 -6.66 -16.98
C TYR A 119 -17.77 -7.69 -18.09
N GLU A 120 -16.64 -8.40 -18.07
CA GLU A 120 -16.31 -9.43 -19.06
C GLU A 120 -17.32 -10.58 -19.09
N ARG A 121 -17.83 -10.98 -17.92
CA ARG A 121 -18.90 -11.99 -17.84
C ARG A 121 -20.18 -11.48 -18.50
N ALA A 122 -20.62 -10.26 -18.19
CA ALA A 122 -21.81 -9.66 -18.82
C ALA A 122 -21.62 -9.51 -20.34
N TYR A 123 -20.47 -8.98 -20.77
CA TYR A 123 -20.15 -8.73 -22.17
C TYR A 123 -20.19 -10.00 -23.03
N ARG A 124 -19.72 -11.14 -22.50
CA ARG A 124 -19.78 -12.43 -23.19
C ARG A 124 -21.20 -12.91 -23.49
N HIS A 125 -22.19 -12.48 -22.72
CA HIS A 125 -23.59 -12.85 -22.91
C HIS A 125 -24.37 -11.92 -23.86
N LEU A 126 -23.80 -10.77 -24.22
CA LEU A 126 -24.44 -9.80 -25.12
C LEU A 126 -24.27 -10.20 -26.59
N ASN A 127 -25.32 -9.97 -27.38
CA ASN A 127 -25.28 -10.10 -28.84
C ASN A 127 -24.55 -8.91 -29.50
N ALA A 128 -24.21 -9.01 -30.78
CA ALA A 128 -23.42 -7.99 -31.48
C ALA A 128 -24.07 -6.59 -31.52
N ALA A 129 -25.41 -6.52 -31.55
CA ALA A 129 -26.14 -5.25 -31.55
C ALA A 129 -26.18 -4.62 -30.14
N GLU A 130 -26.31 -5.43 -29.09
CA GLU A 130 -26.29 -4.98 -27.69
C GLU A 130 -24.90 -4.50 -27.25
N ARG A 131 -23.83 -5.10 -27.78
CA ARG A 131 -22.45 -4.68 -27.48
C ARG A 131 -22.16 -3.25 -27.90
N GLN A 132 -22.78 -2.76 -28.98
CA GLN A 132 -22.61 -1.38 -29.44
C GLN A 132 -23.30 -0.36 -28.52
N LEU A 133 -24.29 -0.80 -27.74
CA LEU A 133 -25.02 0.04 -26.78
C LEU A 133 -24.44 -0.06 -25.36
N PHE A 134 -23.55 -1.01 -25.12
CA PHE A 134 -22.89 -1.17 -23.84
C PHE A 134 -21.73 -0.18 -23.74
N ALA A 135 -21.66 0.55 -22.62
CA ALA A 135 -20.51 1.41 -22.35
C ALA A 135 -19.26 0.54 -22.30
N GLU A 136 -18.22 0.92 -23.05
CA GLU A 136 -16.90 0.31 -22.90
C GLU A 136 -16.49 0.40 -21.43
N PRO A 137 -15.89 -0.66 -20.89
CA PRO A 137 -15.44 -0.61 -19.51
C PRO A 137 -14.45 0.54 -19.43
N SER A 138 -14.43 1.26 -18.31
CA SER A 138 -13.30 2.12 -18.00
C SER A 138 -12.08 1.21 -17.85
N ALA A 139 -11.41 0.90 -18.96
CA ALA A 139 -10.21 0.08 -19.06
C ALA A 139 -8.99 0.77 -18.43
N GLU A 140 -9.25 1.78 -17.62
CA GLU A 140 -8.26 2.58 -16.93
C GLU A 140 -7.94 1.88 -15.61
N LEU A 141 -6.67 1.51 -15.47
CA LEU A 141 -6.12 0.98 -14.23
C LEU A 141 -6.34 1.99 -13.10
N PRO A 142 -6.74 1.54 -11.90
CA PRO A 142 -7.01 2.44 -10.79
C PRO A 142 -5.71 3.14 -10.38
N LEU A 143 -5.71 4.47 -10.39
CA LEU A 143 -4.56 5.26 -9.95
C LEU A 143 -4.34 5.08 -8.45
N LEU A 144 -3.26 4.37 -8.11
CA LEU A 144 -2.83 4.24 -6.72
C LEU A 144 -2.46 5.62 -6.15
N PRO A 145 -2.87 5.93 -4.90
CA PRO A 145 -2.64 7.23 -4.29
C PRO A 145 -1.14 7.43 -3.99
N LYS A 146 -0.64 8.65 -4.20
CA LYS A 146 0.76 8.98 -3.91
C LYS A 146 1.03 8.84 -2.40
N ARG A 147 2.09 8.10 -2.05
CA ARG A 147 2.51 7.90 -0.65
C ARG A 147 3.36 9.08 -0.17
N TYR A 148 3.01 9.65 0.98
CA TYR A 148 3.70 10.79 1.59
C TYR A 148 4.87 10.37 2.50
N TRP A 149 5.83 9.62 1.96
CA TRP A 149 7.03 9.19 2.71
C TRP A 149 7.82 10.32 3.37
N PRO A 150 8.00 11.51 2.76
CA PRO A 150 8.72 12.60 3.43
C PRO A 150 8.09 13.00 4.77
N ILE A 151 6.76 13.01 4.86
CA ILE A 151 6.04 13.35 6.10
C ILE A 151 6.30 12.30 7.18
N VAL A 152 6.28 11.02 6.80
CA VAL A 152 6.58 9.91 7.71
C VAL A 152 7.99 10.05 8.27
N TRP A 153 8.98 10.38 7.43
CA TRP A 153 10.36 10.59 7.88
C TRP A 153 10.52 11.79 8.81
N VAL A 154 9.80 12.89 8.55
CA VAL A 154 9.79 14.06 9.45
C VAL A 154 9.25 13.69 10.82
N ILE A 155 8.15 12.93 10.88
CA ILE A 155 7.56 12.46 12.14
C ILE A 155 8.54 11.54 12.89
N VAL A 156 9.15 10.59 12.19
CA VAL A 156 10.15 9.67 12.76
C VAL A 156 11.33 10.45 13.33
N ALA A 157 11.89 11.40 12.58
CA ALA A 157 13.01 12.23 13.03
C ALA A 157 12.63 13.05 14.27
N ALA A 158 11.44 13.67 14.28
CA ALA A 158 10.95 14.43 15.43
C ALA A 158 10.80 13.55 16.68
N LEU A 159 10.24 12.35 16.54
CA LEU A 159 10.08 11.41 17.65
C LEU A 159 11.41 10.92 18.23
N VAL A 160 12.39 10.64 17.36
CA VAL A 160 13.73 10.23 17.80
C VAL A 160 14.43 11.37 18.53
N LEU A 161 14.37 12.60 18.00
CA LEU A 161 14.98 13.76 18.64
C LEU A 161 14.36 14.05 20.01
N ILE A 162 13.02 14.12 20.07
CA ILE A 162 12.31 14.38 21.32
C ILE A 162 12.54 13.24 22.31
N GLY A 163 12.40 11.98 21.87
CA GLY A 163 12.63 10.80 22.69
C GLY A 163 14.05 10.79 23.29
N GLY A 164 15.07 11.03 22.47
CA GLY A 164 16.46 11.11 22.91
C GLY A 164 16.68 12.23 23.93
N THR A 165 16.13 13.42 23.70
CA THR A 165 16.28 14.55 24.66
C THR A 165 15.60 14.28 26.00
N VAL A 166 14.46 13.57 26.01
CA VAL A 166 13.76 13.21 27.25
C VAL A 166 14.56 12.18 28.05
N MET A 167 15.18 11.20 27.40
CA MET A 167 16.03 10.21 28.08
C MET A 167 17.29 10.85 28.67
N ASP A 168 17.95 11.74 27.92
CA ASP A 168 19.15 12.45 28.40
C ASP A 168 18.83 13.35 29.60
N ALA A 169 17.71 14.08 29.56
CA ALA A 169 17.24 14.89 30.69
C ALA A 169 16.90 14.03 31.93
N GLY A 170 16.40 12.81 31.73
CA GLY A 170 16.12 11.86 32.80
C GLY A 170 17.38 11.30 33.47
N ALA A 171 18.48 11.16 32.73
CA ALA A 171 19.74 10.63 33.25
C ALA A 171 20.52 11.62 34.13
N GLY A 172 20.21 12.92 34.01
CA GLY A 172 20.85 13.98 34.80
C GLY A 172 20.11 14.39 36.07
N ALA A 173 18.93 13.82 36.35
CA ALA A 173 18.07 14.12 37.49
C ALA A 173 18.17 13.05 38.58
#